data_AF-A0A7Z2MWJ8-F1
#
_entry.id   AF-A0A7Z2MWJ8-F1
#
_cell.length_a   1.000
_cell.length_b   1.000
_cell.length_c   1.000
_cell.angle_alpha   90.00
_cell.angle_beta   90.00
_cell.angle_gamma   90.00
#
_symmetry.space_group_name_H-M   'P 1'
#
loop_
_entity.id
_entity.type
_entity.pdbx_description
1 polymer ?
#
loop_
_entity_poly.entity_id
_entity_poly.type
_entity_poly.pdbx_seq_one_letter_code
_entity_poly.pdbx_strand_id
1 'polypeptide(L)'
;MLDMNPQETYTAPEEVNTPSRPIDENALLQRHQVMVKRVVNQLRVHATSHCSIEDMQQIGLIALVEAGRRYGDIDDTHFPAFAVCRVRGAILDELRRLDWRSRKTRQQAHELNDVTRDLTRSLGRMPTDSEIIKALGTDEQDYYNRQNAALAGEMQSLDQLMENSTDSHFFGGQYDGMEHEHIRRSLDSALGRLSKRDQLLLTLFYQHELNLHEIALVLDLTPPRICQLHKQALKQLNQLMSS
;
A
#
# COMPACT_ATOMS: atom_id res chain seq x y z
N MET A 1 0.20 -24.59 -61.30
CA MET A 1 0.31 -23.12 -61.22
C MET A 1 -0.33 -22.70 -59.91
N LEU A 2 0.50 -22.46 -58.90
CA LEU A 2 0.16 -21.81 -57.64
C LEU A 2 1.51 -21.28 -57.12
N ASP A 3 1.83 -20.06 -57.55
CA ASP A 3 3.03 -19.35 -57.13
C ASP A 3 2.93 -19.00 -55.64
N MET A 4 3.86 -19.52 -54.84
CA MET A 4 4.09 -19.05 -53.48
C MET A 4 4.99 -17.81 -53.54
N ASN A 5 4.44 -16.67 -53.13
CA ASN A 5 5.18 -15.42 -52.94
C ASN A 5 5.53 -15.27 -51.44
N PRO A 6 6.81 -15.26 -51.01
CA PRO A 6 7.17 -15.12 -49.61
C PRO A 6 7.66 -13.70 -49.32
N GLN A 7 6.76 -12.77 -49.00
CA GLN A 7 7.10 -11.50 -48.35
C GLN A 7 5.95 -11.05 -47.43
N GLU A 8 5.79 -11.74 -46.30
CA GLU A 8 5.12 -11.14 -45.14
C GLU A 8 6.19 -10.40 -44.32
N THR A 9 6.30 -9.11 -44.60
CA THR A 9 7.05 -8.17 -43.78
C THR A 9 6.42 -8.14 -42.38
N TYR A 10 7.18 -8.53 -41.36
CA TYR A 10 6.82 -8.35 -39.96
C TYR A 10 6.70 -6.84 -39.70
N THR A 11 5.49 -6.29 -39.71
CA THR A 11 5.24 -4.92 -39.24
C THR A 11 5.41 -4.94 -37.73
N ALA A 12 6.51 -4.34 -37.25
CA ALA A 12 6.73 -4.07 -35.83
C ALA A 12 5.50 -3.34 -35.25
N PRO A 13 5.06 -3.66 -34.02
CA PRO A 13 3.93 -2.96 -33.42
C PRO A 13 4.28 -1.48 -33.31
N GLU A 14 3.48 -0.63 -33.95
CA GLU A 14 3.57 0.82 -33.84
C GLU A 14 3.53 1.21 -32.35
N GLU A 15 4.64 1.72 -31.83
CA GLU A 15 4.63 2.47 -30.59
C GLU A 15 3.70 3.66 -30.80
N VAL A 16 2.53 3.61 -30.17
CA VAL A 16 1.56 4.69 -30.14
C VAL A 16 2.19 5.88 -29.40
N ASN A 17 2.93 6.69 -30.15
CA ASN A 17 3.48 7.96 -29.68
C ASN A 17 2.33 8.94 -29.56
N THR A 18 1.60 8.84 -28.45
CA THR A 18 0.55 9.79 -28.08
C THR A 18 1.24 11.10 -27.75
N PRO A 19 0.93 12.22 -28.44
CA PRO A 19 1.58 13.50 -28.19
C PRO A 19 1.22 13.97 -26.77
N SER A 20 2.14 13.75 -25.83
CA SER A 20 2.00 14.21 -24.45
C SER A 20 2.01 15.74 -24.47
N ARG A 21 0.87 16.38 -24.15
CA ARG A 21 0.85 17.81 -23.87
C ARG A 21 1.92 18.09 -22.81
N PRO A 22 2.73 19.15 -22.93
CA PRO A 22 3.69 19.49 -21.90
C PRO A 22 2.91 19.79 -20.62
N ILE A 23 2.98 18.87 -19.67
CA ILE A 23 2.40 19.01 -18.35
C ILE A 23 3.35 19.90 -17.54
N ASP A 24 2.80 20.82 -16.76
CA ASP A 24 3.60 21.55 -15.80
C ASP A 24 3.96 20.62 -14.62
N GLU A 25 5.12 19.99 -14.73
CA GLU A 25 5.65 19.06 -13.72
C GLU A 25 5.86 19.74 -12.37
N ASN A 26 6.20 21.03 -12.35
CA ASN A 26 6.36 21.77 -11.11
C ASN A 26 5.02 21.97 -10.42
N ALA A 27 3.96 22.33 -11.15
CA ALA A 27 2.62 22.45 -10.60
C ALA A 27 2.11 21.10 -10.07
N LEU A 28 2.35 20.00 -10.80
CA LEU A 28 2.02 18.64 -10.39
C LEU A 28 2.72 18.26 -9.08
N LEU A 29 4.03 18.49 -8.98
CA LEU A 29 4.82 18.18 -7.80
C LEU A 29 4.34 18.99 -6.58
N GLN A 30 4.14 20.31 -6.73
CA GLN A 30 3.67 21.17 -5.64
C GLN A 30 2.30 20.72 -5.09
N ARG A 31 1.40 20.29 -5.98
CA ARG A 31 0.04 19.88 -5.59
C ARG A 31 0.01 18.51 -4.90
N HIS A 32 0.90 17.59 -5.26
CA HIS A 32 0.80 16.18 -4.86
C HIS A 32 1.97 15.64 -4.02
N GLN A 33 3.01 16.44 -3.73
CA GLN A 33 4.16 16.00 -2.91
C GLN A 33 3.75 15.48 -1.52
N VAL A 34 2.73 16.08 -0.88
CA VAL A 34 2.22 15.61 0.41
C VAL A 34 1.60 14.21 0.30
N MET A 35 0.93 13.92 -0.81
CA MET A 35 0.37 12.59 -1.09
C MET A 35 1.49 11.56 -1.25
N VAL A 36 2.56 11.89 -1.98
CA VAL A 36 3.75 11.02 -2.08
C VAL A 36 4.37 10.77 -0.71
N LYS A 37 4.56 11.82 0.10
CA LYS A 37 5.11 11.70 1.46
C LYS A 37 4.25 10.80 2.35
N ARG A 38 2.92 10.88 2.23
CA ARG A 38 1.99 10.01 2.95
C ARG A 38 2.14 8.55 2.52
N VAL A 39 2.24 8.27 1.23
CA VAL A 39 2.47 6.91 0.71
C VAL A 39 3.80 6.35 1.23
N VAL A 40 4.86 7.14 1.17
CA VAL A 40 6.19 6.76 1.69
C VAL A 40 6.13 6.49 3.19
N ASN A 41 5.44 7.33 3.95
CA ASN A 41 5.25 7.14 5.38
C ASN A 41 4.57 5.80 5.70
N GLN A 42 3.47 5.49 4.98
CA GLN A 42 2.77 4.22 5.13
C GLN A 42 3.66 3.01 4.84
N LEU A 43 4.64 3.17 3.96
CA LEU A 43 5.58 2.11 3.57
C LEU A 43 6.90 2.15 4.35
N ARG A 44 7.12 3.10 5.27
CA ARG A 44 8.44 3.31 5.90
C ARG A 44 9.00 2.08 6.61
N VAL A 45 8.11 1.23 7.11
CA VAL A 45 8.45 -0.03 7.81
C VAL A 45 9.17 -1.00 6.88
N HIS A 46 9.02 -0.84 5.57
CA HIS A 46 9.66 -1.65 4.55
C HIS A 46 10.95 -1.01 4.02
N ALA A 47 11.39 0.13 4.57
CA ALA A 47 12.69 0.67 4.25
C ALA A 47 13.76 -0.36 4.65
N THR A 48 14.69 -0.63 3.74
CA THR A 48 15.79 -1.58 3.95
C THR A 48 17.11 -0.81 3.99
N SER A 49 18.20 -1.49 4.34
CA SER A 49 19.56 -0.92 4.18
C SER A 49 19.89 -0.53 2.74
N HIS A 50 19.15 -1.05 1.76
CA HIS A 50 19.37 -0.82 0.33
C HIS A 50 18.37 0.17 -0.29
N CYS A 51 17.32 0.55 0.44
CA CYS A 51 16.35 1.54 0.02
C CYS A 51 15.90 2.34 1.24
N SER A 52 16.45 3.54 1.37
CA SER A 52 16.11 4.46 2.44
C SER A 52 14.74 5.12 2.21
N ILE A 53 14.20 5.75 3.24
CA ILE A 53 12.96 6.54 3.13
C ILE A 53 13.11 7.67 2.10
N GLU A 54 14.30 8.26 2.00
CA GLU A 54 14.61 9.30 1.01
C GLU A 54 14.59 8.74 -0.41
N ASP A 55 15.13 7.53 -0.61
CA ASP A 55 15.09 6.84 -1.90
C ASP A 55 13.64 6.51 -2.28
N MET A 56 12.84 6.00 -1.35
CA MET A 56 11.41 5.74 -1.56
C MET A 56 10.66 7.01 -1.96
N GLN A 57 10.99 8.15 -1.35
CA GLN A 57 10.41 9.43 -1.72
C GLN A 57 10.82 9.86 -3.13
N GLN A 58 12.08 9.69 -3.52
CA GLN A 58 12.52 9.99 -4.88
C GLN A 58 11.81 9.10 -5.91
N ILE A 59 11.74 7.79 -5.67
CA ILE A 59 11.03 6.83 -6.52
C ILE A 59 9.56 7.25 -6.67
N GLY A 60 8.90 7.62 -5.56
CA GLY A 60 7.52 8.07 -5.57
C GLY A 60 7.31 9.37 -6.36
N LEU A 61 8.22 10.33 -6.27
CA LEU A 61 8.13 11.58 -7.04
C LEU A 61 8.32 11.36 -8.54
N ILE A 62 9.26 10.48 -8.93
CA ILE A 62 9.46 10.10 -10.33
C ILE A 62 8.18 9.42 -10.87
N ALA A 63 7.63 8.48 -10.11
CA ALA A 63 6.40 7.78 -10.48
C ALA A 63 5.19 8.71 -10.60
N LEU A 64 5.11 9.76 -9.77
CA LEU A 64 4.08 10.79 -9.86
C LEU A 64 4.19 11.56 -11.19
N VAL A 65 5.39 11.97 -11.59
CA VAL A 65 5.62 12.67 -12.86
C VAL A 65 5.26 11.77 -14.04
N GLU A 66 5.69 10.50 -14.02
CA GLU A 66 5.30 9.54 -15.05
C GLU A 66 3.79 9.30 -15.11
N ALA A 67 3.13 9.21 -13.94
CA ALA A 67 1.68 9.06 -13.87
C ALA A 67 0.97 10.27 -14.49
N GLY A 68 1.42 11.49 -14.18
CA GLY A 68 0.96 12.71 -14.82
C GLY A 68 1.08 12.65 -16.33
N ARG A 69 2.29 12.37 -16.85
CA ARG A 69 2.58 12.29 -18.29
C ARG A 69 1.70 11.30 -19.04
N ARG A 70 1.40 10.14 -18.43
CA ARG A 70 0.55 9.10 -19.01
C ARG A 70 -0.94 9.43 -18.92
N TYR A 71 -1.37 10.11 -17.86
CA TYR A 71 -2.78 10.46 -17.65
C TYR A 71 -3.21 11.67 -18.49
N GLY A 72 -2.34 12.65 -18.67
CA GLY A 72 -2.53 13.81 -19.55
C GLY A 72 -3.37 14.94 -18.95
N ASP A 73 -4.42 14.63 -18.17
CA ASP A 73 -5.25 15.62 -17.47
C ASP A 73 -5.03 15.58 -15.95
N ILE A 74 -4.14 16.44 -15.46
CA ILE A 74 -3.80 16.51 -14.02
C ILE A 74 -4.86 17.21 -13.17
N ASP A 75 -5.79 17.94 -13.80
CA ASP A 75 -6.89 18.61 -13.10
C ASP A 75 -8.12 17.71 -12.97
N ASP A 76 -8.08 16.52 -13.58
CA ASP A 76 -9.09 15.51 -13.37
C ASP A 76 -9.13 15.11 -11.89
N THR A 77 -10.35 15.13 -11.39
CA THR A 77 -10.81 14.70 -10.10
C THR A 77 -10.43 13.27 -9.72
N HIS A 78 -10.26 12.39 -10.72
CA HIS A 78 -9.85 10.99 -10.53
C HIS A 78 -8.32 10.79 -10.54
N PHE A 79 -7.57 11.79 -11.02
CA PHE A 79 -6.11 11.71 -11.11
C PHE A 79 -5.43 11.40 -9.77
N PRO A 80 -5.80 12.02 -8.62
CA PRO A 80 -5.14 11.72 -7.36
C PRO A 80 -5.24 10.25 -6.95
N ALA A 81 -6.40 9.60 -7.16
CA ALA A 81 -6.60 8.20 -6.84
C ALA A 81 -5.73 7.30 -7.73
N PHE A 82 -5.69 7.58 -9.03
CA PHE A 82 -4.81 6.91 -9.98
C PHE A 82 -3.32 7.08 -9.61
N ALA A 83 -2.90 8.31 -9.31
CA ALA A 83 -1.52 8.65 -8.96
C ALA A 83 -1.06 7.94 -7.68
N VAL A 84 -1.91 7.86 -6.65
CA VAL A 84 -1.59 7.09 -5.42
C VAL A 84 -1.25 5.64 -5.74
N CYS A 85 -2.06 4.96 -6.56
CA CYS A 85 -1.80 3.58 -6.95
C CYS A 85 -0.47 3.43 -7.70
N ARG A 86 -0.17 4.36 -8.63
CA ARG A 86 1.08 4.33 -9.41
C ARG A 86 2.32 4.61 -8.57
N VAL A 87 2.28 5.64 -7.74
CA VAL A 87 3.37 6.02 -6.83
C VAL A 87 3.68 4.87 -5.88
N ARG A 88 2.64 4.32 -5.25
CA ARG A 88 2.78 3.19 -4.35
C ARG A 88 3.35 1.97 -5.08
N GLY A 89 2.79 1.59 -6.22
CA GLY A 89 3.28 0.46 -7.01
C GLY A 89 4.75 0.59 -7.39
N ALA A 90 5.19 1.76 -7.84
CA ALA A 90 6.59 2.00 -8.19
C ALA A 90 7.55 1.83 -7.00
N ILE A 91 7.19 2.36 -5.82
CA ILE A 91 8.00 2.17 -4.60
C ILE A 91 8.09 0.69 -4.25
N LEU A 92 6.98 -0.03 -4.34
CA LEU A 92 6.89 -1.44 -3.97
C LEU A 92 7.63 -2.35 -4.95
N ASP A 93 7.56 -2.06 -6.25
CA ASP A 93 8.31 -2.77 -7.27
C ASP A 93 9.81 -2.58 -7.10
N GLU A 94 10.25 -1.38 -6.74
CA GLU A 94 11.66 -1.11 -6.47
C GLU A 94 12.13 -1.81 -5.19
N LEU A 95 11.32 -1.79 -4.12
CA LEU A 95 11.58 -2.57 -2.92
C LEU A 95 11.67 -4.07 -3.23
N ARG A 96 10.78 -4.62 -4.07
CA ARG A 96 10.84 -6.03 -4.51
C ARG A 96 12.07 -6.34 -5.36
N ARG A 97 12.47 -5.42 -6.22
CA ARG A 97 13.66 -5.56 -7.07
C ARG A 97 14.92 -5.68 -6.24
N LEU A 98 14.99 -4.90 -5.16
CA LEU A 98 16.08 -4.95 -4.19
C LEU A 98 15.96 -6.15 -3.23
N ASP A 99 14.73 -6.63 -3.00
CA ASP A 99 14.39 -7.69 -2.05
C ASP A 99 14.03 -9.02 -2.75
N TRP A 100 14.94 -9.51 -3.60
CA TRP A 100 14.86 -10.81 -4.30
C TRP A 100 14.98 -11.98 -3.30
N ARG A 101 13.95 -12.23 -2.49
CA ARG A 101 14.02 -13.21 -1.39
C ARG A 101 14.00 -14.66 -1.85
N SER A 102 14.87 -15.44 -1.24
CA SER A 102 14.91 -16.91 -1.37
C SER A 102 13.71 -17.57 -0.67
N ARG A 103 13.35 -18.78 -1.11
CA ARG A 103 12.28 -19.60 -0.49
C ARG A 103 12.47 -19.79 1.03
N LYS A 104 13.71 -19.89 1.49
CA LYS A 104 14.09 -20.04 2.89
C LYS A 104 13.64 -18.82 3.72
N THR A 105 13.90 -17.62 3.22
CA THR A 105 13.54 -16.36 3.90
C THR A 105 12.03 -16.24 4.13
N ARG A 106 11.21 -16.68 3.17
CA ARG A 106 9.74 -16.72 3.32
C ARG A 106 9.30 -17.71 4.39
N GLN A 107 9.93 -18.88 4.44
CA GLN A 107 9.61 -19.90 5.44
C GLN A 107 9.96 -19.41 6.85
N GLN A 108 11.09 -18.71 7.01
CA GLN A 108 11.50 -18.14 8.30
C GLN A 108 10.57 -17.03 8.78
N ALA A 109 10.00 -16.23 7.87
CA ALA A 109 8.98 -15.23 8.19
C ALA A 109 7.67 -15.86 8.68
N HIS A 110 7.23 -16.96 8.05
CA HIS A 110 6.05 -17.70 8.52
C HIS A 110 6.27 -18.31 9.90
N GLU A 111 7.44 -18.93 10.11
CA GLU A 111 7.82 -19.49 11.41
C GLU A 111 7.82 -18.43 12.52
N LEU A 112 8.37 -17.24 12.26
CA LEU A 112 8.32 -16.12 13.22
C LEU A 112 6.87 -15.74 13.59
N ASN A 113 5.99 -15.63 12.59
CA ASN A 113 4.58 -15.29 12.80
C ASN A 113 3.83 -16.37 13.60
N ASP A 114 4.11 -17.64 13.34
CA ASP A 114 3.50 -18.76 14.05
C ASP A 114 3.96 -18.81 15.52
N VAL A 115 5.26 -18.69 15.78
CA VAL A 115 5.81 -18.65 17.15
C VAL A 115 5.26 -17.47 17.93
N THR A 116 5.20 -16.29 17.30
CA THR A 116 4.65 -15.07 17.94
C THR A 116 3.19 -15.28 18.32
N ARG A 117 2.39 -15.93 17.45
CA ARG A 117 0.98 -16.25 17.71
C ARG A 117 0.82 -17.23 18.87
N ASP A 118 1.64 -18.28 18.90
CA ASP A 118 1.55 -19.33 19.92
C ASP A 118 1.98 -18.79 21.30
N LEU A 119 3.01 -17.96 21.35
CA LEU A 119 3.41 -17.23 22.55
C LEU A 119 2.31 -16.28 23.03
N THR A 120 1.72 -15.50 22.12
CA THR A 120 0.63 -14.59 22.47
C THR A 120 -0.55 -15.34 23.09
N ARG A 121 -0.91 -16.51 22.53
CA ARG A 121 -1.97 -17.37 23.09
C ARG A 121 -1.60 -17.92 24.47
N SER A 122 -0.34 -18.29 24.67
CA SER A 122 0.13 -18.91 25.92
C SER A 122 0.28 -17.89 27.05
N LEU A 123 0.76 -16.68 26.74
CA LEU A 123 1.03 -15.63 27.70
C LEU A 123 -0.20 -14.75 27.98
N GLY A 124 -1.19 -14.74 27.08
CA GLY A 124 -2.35 -13.85 27.16
C GLY A 124 -2.03 -12.37 26.97
N ARG A 125 -0.80 -12.06 26.54
CA ARG A 125 -0.26 -10.73 26.24
C ARG A 125 0.72 -10.81 25.07
N MET A 126 1.11 -9.68 24.52
CA MET A 126 2.22 -9.62 23.56
C MET A 126 3.52 -10.19 24.18
N PRO A 127 4.21 -11.11 23.48
CA PRO A 127 5.54 -11.54 23.85
C PRO A 127 6.58 -10.46 23.54
N THR A 128 7.58 -10.34 24.41
CA THR A 128 8.73 -9.47 24.19
C THR A 128 9.71 -10.08 23.17
N ASP A 129 10.51 -9.26 22.51
CA ASP A 129 11.50 -9.72 21.53
C ASP A 129 12.40 -10.81 22.11
N SER A 130 12.86 -10.65 23.37
CA SER A 130 13.68 -11.66 24.06
C SER A 130 12.94 -12.99 24.30
N GLU A 131 11.62 -12.96 24.53
CA GLU A 131 10.80 -14.17 24.65
C GLU A 131 10.64 -14.87 23.30
N ILE A 132 10.48 -14.11 22.21
CA ILE A 132 10.37 -14.64 20.85
C ILE A 132 11.70 -15.24 20.38
N ILE A 133 12.82 -14.55 20.62
CA ILE A 133 14.18 -15.02 20.30
C ILE A 133 14.47 -16.34 21.02
N LYS A 134 14.14 -16.42 22.32
CA LYS A 134 14.27 -17.66 23.11
C LYS A 134 13.39 -18.79 22.58
N ALA A 135 12.15 -18.50 22.18
CA ALA A 135 11.23 -19.51 21.65
C ALA A 135 11.64 -20.02 20.26
N LEU A 136 12.20 -19.15 19.42
CA LEU A 136 12.77 -19.52 18.11
C LEU A 136 14.11 -20.25 18.23
N GLY A 137 14.80 -20.12 19.38
CA GLY A 137 16.14 -20.67 19.58
C GLY A 137 17.18 -20.05 18.64
N THR A 138 17.01 -18.79 18.27
CA THR A 138 17.87 -18.07 17.33
C THR A 138 18.59 -16.90 17.99
N ASP A 139 19.48 -16.23 17.25
CA ASP A 139 20.15 -15.02 17.71
C ASP A 139 19.36 -13.74 17.36
N GLU A 140 19.74 -12.60 17.96
CA GLU A 140 19.04 -11.33 17.71
C GLU A 140 19.10 -10.92 16.23
N GLN A 141 20.21 -11.19 15.56
CA GLN A 141 20.43 -10.79 14.17
C GLN A 141 19.51 -11.55 13.20
N ASP A 142 19.39 -12.86 13.37
CA ASP A 142 18.48 -13.72 12.62
C ASP A 142 17.03 -13.38 12.96
N TYR A 143 16.72 -13.02 14.21
CA TYR A 143 15.40 -12.49 14.56
C TYR A 143 15.06 -11.21 13.79
N TYR A 144 15.94 -10.21 13.75
CA TYR A 144 15.70 -8.98 12.98
C TYR A 144 15.60 -9.26 11.48
N ASN A 145 16.41 -10.19 10.95
CA ASN A 145 16.31 -10.62 9.55
C ASN A 145 14.94 -11.26 9.26
N ARG A 146 14.42 -12.08 10.17
CA ARG A 146 13.10 -12.70 10.07
C ARG A 146 11.97 -11.70 10.21
N GLN A 147 12.14 -10.71 11.08
CA GLN A 147 11.18 -9.63 11.26
C GLN A 147 11.08 -8.80 9.98
N ASN A 148 12.22 -8.38 9.41
CA ASN A 148 12.27 -7.75 8.09
C ASN A 148 11.65 -8.64 7.00
N ALA A 149 11.88 -9.95 7.08
CA ALA A 149 11.29 -10.93 6.19
C ALA A 149 9.75 -10.97 6.29
N ALA A 150 9.20 -10.93 7.50
CA ALA A 150 7.77 -10.89 7.75
C ALA A 150 7.13 -9.59 7.25
N LEU A 151 7.79 -8.44 7.47
CA LEU A 151 7.30 -7.14 7.06
C LEU A 151 7.04 -7.05 5.55
N ALA A 152 7.93 -7.55 4.68
CA ALA A 152 7.63 -7.52 3.23
C ALA A 152 6.57 -8.57 2.79
N GLY A 153 6.28 -9.60 3.59
CA GLY A 153 5.12 -10.47 3.37
C GLY A 153 3.80 -9.74 3.65
N GLU A 154 3.78 -8.89 4.67
CA GLU A 154 2.65 -8.01 4.98
C GLU A 154 2.40 -6.99 3.84
N MET A 155 3.47 -6.51 3.20
CA MET A 155 3.41 -5.64 2.02
C MET A 155 2.61 -6.28 0.86
N GLN A 156 2.87 -7.57 0.57
CA GLN A 156 2.15 -8.31 -0.47
C GLN A 156 0.66 -8.52 -0.11
N SER A 157 0.38 -8.84 1.16
CA SER A 157 -1.00 -8.99 1.61
C SER A 157 -1.75 -7.66 1.56
N LEU A 158 -1.11 -6.55 1.94
CA LEU A 158 -1.70 -5.22 1.92
C LEU A 158 -1.98 -4.74 0.48
N ASP A 159 -1.08 -4.99 -0.46
CA ASP A 159 -1.30 -4.67 -1.87
C ASP A 159 -2.47 -5.41 -2.45
N GLN A 160 -2.53 -6.73 -2.23
CA GLN A 160 -3.66 -7.53 -2.70
C GLN A 160 -4.98 -7.04 -2.07
N LEU A 161 -4.95 -6.49 -0.86
CA LEU A 161 -6.12 -5.90 -0.22
C LEU A 161 -6.50 -4.54 -0.81
N MET A 162 -5.52 -3.72 -1.17
CA MET A 162 -5.76 -2.40 -1.75
C MET A 162 -6.19 -2.47 -3.20
N GLU A 163 -5.57 -3.30 -4.05
CA GLU A 163 -6.03 -3.55 -5.42
C GLU A 163 -7.51 -3.94 -5.44
N ASN A 164 -7.90 -4.92 -4.61
CA ASN A 164 -9.29 -5.35 -4.46
C ASN A 164 -10.25 -4.25 -3.94
N SER A 165 -9.74 -3.25 -3.21
CA SER A 165 -10.55 -2.14 -2.69
C SER A 165 -10.71 -1.02 -3.72
N THR A 166 -9.70 -0.83 -4.58
CA THR A 166 -9.70 0.21 -5.62
C THR A 166 -10.65 -0.16 -6.76
N ASP A 167 -10.77 -1.45 -7.09
CA ASP A 167 -11.72 -1.95 -8.09
C ASP A 167 -13.19 -1.74 -7.71
N SER A 168 -13.51 -1.48 -6.43
CA SER A 168 -14.90 -1.52 -5.98
C SER A 168 -15.62 -0.17 -5.90
N HIS A 169 -15.00 0.98 -5.57
CA HIS A 169 -15.81 2.18 -5.23
C HIS A 169 -15.25 3.60 -5.46
N PHE A 170 -14.07 3.81 -6.06
CA PHE A 170 -13.53 5.19 -6.23
C PHE A 170 -13.52 5.74 -7.67
N PHE A 171 -14.05 4.99 -8.64
CA PHE A 171 -13.93 5.32 -10.08
C PHE A 171 -15.22 5.83 -10.74
N GLY A 172 -16.17 6.40 -10.01
CA GLY A 172 -17.39 6.88 -10.64
C GLY A 172 -18.13 7.96 -9.85
N GLY A 173 -17.87 9.22 -10.18
CA GLY A 173 -18.71 10.35 -9.79
C GLY A 173 -18.22 11.64 -10.41
N GLN A 174 -19.05 12.27 -11.24
CA GLN A 174 -18.78 13.61 -11.75
C GLN A 174 -18.76 14.60 -10.58
N TYR A 175 -17.80 15.53 -10.58
CA TYR A 175 -17.63 16.54 -9.54
C TYR A 175 -18.87 17.46 -9.46
N ASP A 176 -19.77 17.16 -8.53
CA ASP A 176 -20.76 18.12 -8.02
C ASP A 176 -20.42 18.44 -6.55
N GLY A 177 -20.26 19.71 -6.24
CA GLY A 177 -19.96 20.17 -4.87
C GLY A 177 -21.03 19.76 -3.86
N MET A 178 -22.26 19.49 -4.31
CA MET A 178 -23.32 18.93 -3.47
C MET A 178 -23.10 17.44 -3.15
N GLU A 179 -22.61 16.64 -4.09
CA GLU A 179 -22.27 15.23 -3.85
C GLU A 179 -21.14 15.09 -2.82
N HIS A 180 -20.16 15.99 -2.83
CA HIS A 180 -19.08 15.99 -1.84
C HIS A 180 -19.56 16.24 -0.39
N GLU A 181 -20.48 17.19 -0.18
CA GLU A 181 -21.08 17.44 1.13
C GLU A 181 -21.92 16.23 1.59
N HIS A 182 -22.67 15.61 0.67
CA HIS A 182 -23.42 14.40 0.95
C HIS A 182 -22.51 13.21 1.30
N ILE A 183 -21.45 12.96 0.52
CA ILE A 183 -20.45 11.93 0.78
C ILE A 183 -19.79 12.17 2.12
N ARG A 184 -19.41 13.43 2.43
CA ARG A 184 -18.75 13.76 3.70
C ARG A 184 -19.67 13.51 4.90
N ARG A 185 -20.95 13.92 4.83
CA ARG A 185 -21.93 13.66 5.88
C ARG A 185 -22.23 12.16 6.05
N SER A 186 -22.32 11.43 4.95
CA SER A 186 -22.49 9.98 4.97
C SER A 186 -21.28 9.27 5.58
N LEU A 187 -20.06 9.73 5.27
CA LEU A 187 -18.82 9.20 5.84
C LEU A 187 -18.73 9.50 7.34
N ASP A 188 -19.06 10.72 7.79
CA ASP A 188 -19.10 11.06 9.22
C ASP A 188 -20.13 10.23 9.99
N SER A 189 -21.32 10.01 9.41
CA SER A 189 -22.36 9.14 9.97
C SER A 189 -21.92 7.67 10.03
N ALA A 190 -21.28 7.17 8.96
CA ALA A 190 -20.76 5.80 8.90
C ALA A 190 -19.63 5.59 9.90
N LEU A 191 -18.69 6.54 10.01
CA LEU A 191 -17.64 6.54 11.03
C LEU A 191 -18.22 6.49 12.43
N GLY A 192 -19.26 7.28 12.72
CA GLY A 192 -19.95 7.26 14.02
C GLY A 192 -20.60 5.93 14.39
N ARG A 193 -20.93 5.07 13.42
CA ARG A 193 -21.54 3.75 13.63
C ARG A 193 -20.53 2.62 13.77
N LEU A 194 -19.27 2.83 13.41
CA LEU A 194 -18.19 1.86 13.64
C LEU A 194 -17.92 1.67 15.14
N SER A 195 -17.32 0.53 15.50
CA SER A 195 -16.90 0.31 16.87
C SER A 195 -15.84 1.34 17.27
N LYS A 196 -15.79 1.75 18.55
CA LYS A 196 -14.76 2.68 19.05
C LYS A 196 -13.33 2.23 18.71
N ARG A 197 -13.11 0.92 18.66
CA ARG A 197 -11.82 0.33 18.32
C ARG A 197 -11.47 0.51 16.84
N ASP A 198 -12.43 0.33 15.95
CA ASP A 198 -12.21 0.49 14.51
C ASP A 198 -12.11 1.98 14.14
N GLN A 199 -12.86 2.86 14.81
CA GLN A 199 -12.69 4.32 14.68
C GLN A 199 -11.28 4.75 15.11
N LEU A 200 -10.79 4.26 16.24
CA LEU A 200 -9.44 4.55 16.72
C LEU A 200 -8.39 4.05 15.73
N LEU A 201 -8.56 2.83 15.21
CA LEU A 201 -7.68 2.26 14.19
C LEU A 201 -7.58 3.15 12.94
N LEU A 202 -8.72 3.54 12.39
CA LEU A 202 -8.78 4.41 11.21
C LEU A 202 -8.22 5.82 11.51
N THR A 203 -8.45 6.35 12.71
CA THR A 203 -7.90 7.64 13.13
C THR A 203 -6.38 7.60 13.19
N LEU A 204 -5.82 6.57 13.83
CA LEU A 204 -4.38 6.38 13.90
C LEU A 204 -3.78 6.27 12.49
N PHE A 205 -4.42 5.51 11.59
CA PHE A 205 -3.93 5.30 10.24
C PHE A 205 -4.05 6.55 9.34
N TYR A 206 -5.21 7.19 9.29
CA TYR A 206 -5.50 8.27 8.34
C TYR A 206 -5.24 9.68 8.88
N GLN A 207 -5.43 9.91 10.19
CA GLN A 207 -5.28 11.23 10.80
C GLN A 207 -3.86 11.42 11.38
N HIS A 208 -3.34 10.41 12.06
CA HIS A 208 -2.01 10.46 12.68
C HIS A 208 -0.91 9.92 11.75
N GLU A 209 -1.28 9.44 10.57
CA GLU A 209 -0.37 8.85 9.58
C GLU A 209 0.49 7.71 10.18
N LEU A 210 -0.13 7.01 11.14
CA LEU A 210 0.22 5.72 11.74
C LEU A 210 0.55 4.66 10.69
N ASN A 211 1.75 4.05 10.69
CA ASN A 211 1.93 2.80 9.96
C ASN A 211 1.30 1.61 10.72
N LEU A 212 1.02 0.49 10.04
CA LEU A 212 0.32 -0.65 10.65
C LEU A 212 1.10 -1.28 11.82
N HIS A 213 2.42 -1.18 11.82
CA HIS A 213 3.28 -1.69 12.88
C HIS A 213 3.23 -0.80 14.13
N GLU A 214 3.32 0.52 13.96
CA GLU A 214 3.14 1.50 15.03
C GLU A 214 1.74 1.39 15.65
N ILE A 215 0.72 1.17 14.82
CA ILE A 215 -0.64 0.93 15.29
C ILE A 215 -0.75 -0.39 16.06
N ALA A 216 -0.07 -1.43 15.61
CA ALA A 216 0.04 -2.71 16.32
C ALA A 216 0.65 -2.53 17.70
N LEU A 217 1.70 -1.73 17.83
CA LEU A 217 2.32 -1.38 19.12
C LEU A 217 1.37 -0.56 20.01
N VAL A 218 0.66 0.43 19.46
CA VAL A 218 -0.29 1.27 20.21
C VAL A 218 -1.50 0.48 20.72
N LEU A 219 -1.98 -0.50 19.93
CA LEU A 219 -3.16 -1.28 20.25
C LEU A 219 -2.86 -2.64 20.92
N ASP A 220 -1.58 -2.96 21.16
CA ASP A 220 -1.11 -4.24 21.71
C ASP A 220 -1.61 -5.46 20.89
N LEU A 221 -1.55 -5.35 19.56
CA LEU A 221 -2.03 -6.34 18.60
C LEU A 221 -0.98 -6.62 17.53
N THR A 222 -1.04 -7.79 16.88
CA THR A 222 -0.07 -8.12 15.82
C THR A 222 -0.39 -7.35 14.53
N PRO A 223 0.61 -6.99 13.70
CA PRO A 223 0.36 -6.30 12.43
C PRO A 223 -0.61 -7.06 11.48
N PRO A 224 -0.58 -8.40 11.37
CA PRO A 224 -1.60 -9.15 10.63
C PRO A 224 -3.02 -8.98 11.20
N ARG A 225 -3.15 -8.88 12.53
CA ARG A 225 -4.44 -8.64 13.17
C ARG A 225 -4.95 -7.23 12.87
N ILE A 226 -4.07 -6.23 12.92
CA ILE A 226 -4.38 -4.85 12.53
C ILE A 226 -4.84 -4.78 11.08
N CYS A 227 -4.17 -5.46 10.16
CA CYS A 227 -4.55 -5.54 8.75
C CYS A 227 -5.96 -6.13 8.55
N GLN A 228 -6.30 -7.20 9.27
CA GLN A 228 -7.65 -7.77 9.26
C GLN A 228 -8.71 -6.81 9.77
N LEU A 229 -8.43 -6.12 10.88
CA LEU A 229 -9.35 -5.14 11.46
C LEU A 229 -9.56 -3.94 10.54
N HIS A 230 -8.50 -3.48 9.90
CA HIS A 230 -8.57 -2.42 8.91
C HIS A 230 -9.48 -2.81 7.74
N LYS A 231 -9.34 -4.04 7.22
CA LYS A 231 -10.23 -4.59 6.18
C LYS A 231 -11.69 -4.67 6.63
N GLN A 232 -11.93 -5.16 7.85
CA GLN A 232 -13.28 -5.26 8.40
C GLN A 232 -13.92 -3.88 8.55
N ALA A 233 -13.16 -2.91 9.06
CA ALA A 233 -13.59 -1.54 9.22
C ALA A 233 -13.95 -0.90 7.88
N LEU A 234 -13.09 -1.01 6.86
CA LEU A 234 -13.37 -0.47 5.52
C LEU A 234 -14.59 -1.14 4.86
N LYS A 235 -14.73 -2.46 5.01
CA LYS A 235 -15.90 -3.18 4.46
C LYS A 235 -17.21 -2.72 5.13
N GLN A 236 -17.20 -2.54 6.44
CA GLN A 236 -18.34 -2.01 7.18
C GLN A 236 -18.65 -0.57 6.77
N LEU A 237 -17.62 0.27 6.61
CA LEU A 237 -17.76 1.66 6.19
C LEU A 237 -18.40 1.74 4.79
N ASN A 238 -17.94 0.93 3.83
CA ASN A 238 -18.56 0.84 2.51
C ASN A 238 -20.03 0.40 2.58
N GLN A 239 -20.35 -0.64 3.34
CA GLN A 239 -21.74 -1.09 3.52
C GLN A 239 -22.64 0.02 4.09
N LEU A 240 -22.13 0.80 5.04
CA LEU A 240 -22.85 1.90 5.67
C LEU A 240 -23.01 3.12 4.77
N MET A 241 -22.09 3.36 3.83
CA MET A 241 -22.20 4.44 2.84
C MET A 241 -23.09 4.07 1.65
N SER A 242 -23.18 2.77 1.32
CA SER A 242 -24.08 2.26 0.26
C SER A 242 -25.54 2.10 0.72
N SER A 243 -25.83 2.32 2.02
CA SER A 243 -27.16 2.22 2.63
C SER A 243 -27.75 3.60 2.90
#